data_AF-A0A832JIQ4-F1
#
_entry.id   AF-A0A832JIQ4-F1
#
_cell.length_a   1.000
_cell.length_b   1.000
_cell.length_c   1.000
_cell.angle_alpha   90.00
_cell.angle_beta   90.00
_cell.angle_gamma   90.00
#
_symmetry.space_group_name_H-M   'P 1'
#
loop_
_entity.id
_entity.type
_entity.pdbx_description
1 polymer ?
#
loop_
_entity_poly.entity_id
_entity_poly.type
_entity_poly.pdbx_seq_one_letter_code
_entity_poly.pdbx_strand_id
1 'polypeptide(L)' 'MKNVEFVEKLASAFRELRGLEVVDLESRDHASAIELMKKYMLDLEDALHLSVALRAGARRMVSNDADFDRTPLTRVF' A
#
# COMPACT_ATOMS: atom_id res chain seq x y z
N MET A 1 25.18 -7.87 -7.60
CA MET A 1 25.03 -7.21 -6.28
C MET A 1 23.98 -6.13 -6.45
N LYS A 2 22.85 -6.19 -5.71
CA LYS A 2 21.86 -5.10 -5.75
C LYS A 2 22.56 -3.80 -5.31
N ASN A 3 22.28 -2.71 -6.00
CA ASN A 3 22.92 -1.40 -5.77
C ASN A 3 22.53 -0.86 -4.39
N VAL A 4 23.32 -1.18 -3.36
CA VAL A 4 23.07 -0.77 -1.96
C VAL A 4 23.03 0.74 -1.84
N GLU A 5 23.91 1.45 -2.56
CA GLU A 5 23.94 2.92 -2.56
C GLU A 5 22.62 3.53 -3.07
N PHE A 6 22.00 2.89 -4.07
CA PHE A 6 20.67 3.30 -4.52
C PHE A 6 19.60 3.08 -3.45
N VAL A 7 19.64 1.94 -2.74
CA VAL A 7 18.69 1.64 -1.65
C VAL A 7 18.84 2.64 -0.50
N GLU A 8 20.07 2.99 -0.12
CA GLU A 8 20.34 3.98 0.93
C GLU A 8 19.82 5.38 0.56
N LYS A 9 20.01 5.80 -0.70
CA LYS A 9 19.44 7.06 -1.20
C LYS A 9 17.92 7.06 -1.13
N LEU A 10 17.28 5.96 -1.50
CA LEU A 10 15.82 5.80 -1.49
C LEU A 10 15.27 5.83 -0.05
N ALA A 11 15.91 5.10 0.87
CA ALA A 11 15.55 5.10 2.29
C ALA A 11 15.69 6.50 2.91
N SER A 12 16.73 7.24 2.54
CA SER A 12 16.94 8.61 3.02
C SER A 12 15.87 9.56 2.48
N ALA A 13 15.55 9.46 1.19
CA ALA A 13 14.50 10.27 0.55
C ALA A 13 13.14 10.09 1.23
N PHE A 14 12.74 8.86 1.58
CA PHE A 14 11.49 8.63 2.32
C PHE A 14 11.51 9.25 3.72
N ARG A 15 12.63 9.18 4.45
CA ARG A 15 12.74 9.77 5.80
C ARG A 15 12.70 11.30 5.78
N GLU A 16 13.12 11.93 4.68
CA GLU A 16 13.16 13.38 4.53
C GLU A 16 11.84 13.99 4.03
N LEU A 17 10.93 13.16 3.49
CA LEU A 17 9.62 13.60 3.01
C LEU A 17 8.71 14.01 4.18
N ARG A 18 8.55 15.31 4.36
CA ARG A 18 7.60 15.86 5.35
C ARG A 18 6.18 15.47 4.98
N GLY A 19 5.46 14.87 5.93
CA GLY A 19 4.09 14.41 5.75
C GLY A 19 3.97 12.99 5.19
N LEU A 20 5.08 12.28 4.99
CA LEU A 20 5.07 10.84 4.77
C LEU A 20 5.02 10.11 6.12
N GLU A 21 4.04 9.24 6.28
CA GLU A 21 3.93 8.33 7.42
C GLU A 21 4.10 6.90 6.92
N VAL A 22 4.95 6.12 7.59
CA VAL A 22 5.06 4.68 7.35
C VAL A 22 4.11 3.99 8.32
N VAL A 23 3.08 3.35 7.77
CA VAL A 23 2.07 2.65 8.56
C VAL A 23 2.45 1.18 8.69
N ASP A 24 2.49 0.67 9.92
CA ASP A 24 2.81 -0.72 10.20
C ASP A 24 1.75 -1.67 9.66
N LEU A 25 2.20 -2.82 9.16
CA LEU A 25 1.32 -3.95 8.83
C LEU A 25 0.99 -4.72 10.11
N GLU A 26 -0.30 -4.87 10.42
CA GLU A 26 -0.75 -5.55 11.64
C GLU A 26 -1.30 -6.95 11.33
N SER A 27 -1.37 -7.82 12.34
CA SER A 27 -1.95 -9.17 12.17
C SER A 27 -3.41 -9.14 11.69
N ARG A 28 -4.17 -8.10 12.08
CA ARG A 28 -5.56 -7.92 11.59
C ARG A 28 -5.63 -7.66 10.08
N ASP A 29 -4.60 -7.04 9.50
CA ASP A 29 -4.59 -6.74 8.07
C ASP A 29 -4.47 -8.02 7.24
N HIS A 30 -3.79 -9.04 7.76
CA HIS A 30 -3.68 -10.34 7.11
C HIS A 30 -5.04 -11.04 7.02
N ALA A 31 -5.82 -11.00 8.11
CA ALA A 31 -7.17 -11.56 8.12
C ALA A 31 -8.10 -10.79 7.18
N SER A 32 -8.03 -9.46 7.17
CA SER A 32 -8.82 -8.62 6.26
C SER A 32 -8.43 -8.81 4.80
N ALA A 33 -7.14 -8.97 4.49
CA ALA A 33 -6.64 -9.18 3.13
C ALA A 33 -7.29 -10.39 2.46
N ILE A 34 -7.46 -11.52 3.16
CA ILE A 34 -8.10 -12.74 2.62
C ILE A 34 -9.51 -12.44 2.08
N GLU A 35 -10.28 -11.62 2.79
CA GLU A 35 -11.63 -11.24 2.39
C GLU A 35 -11.62 -10.21 1.25
N LEU A 36 -10.67 -9.28 1.26
CA LEU A 36 -10.49 -8.28 0.21
C LEU A 36 -10.04 -8.91 -1.13
N MET A 37 -9.17 -9.91 -1.09
CA MET A 37 -8.76 -10.70 -2.27
C MET A 37 -9.99 -11.27 -2.99
N LYS A 38 -10.89 -11.94 -2.25
CA LYS A 38 -12.10 -12.52 -2.82
C LYS A 38 -13.04 -11.44 -3.35
N LYS A 39 -13.21 -10.35 -2.59
CA LYS A 39 -14.18 -9.30 -2.89
C LYS A 39 -13.80 -8.47 -4.11
N TYR A 40 -12.52 -8.15 -4.27
CA TYR A 40 -12.02 -7.24 -5.29
C TYR A 40 -11.12 -7.92 -6.32
N MET A 41 -10.97 -9.24 -6.25
CA MET A 41 -10.13 -10.05 -7.14
C MET A 41 -8.66 -9.60 -7.16
N LEU A 42 -8.18 -9.14 -5.99
CA LEU A 42 -6.80 -8.72 -5.78
C LEU A 42 -5.92 -9.92 -5.44
N ASP A 43 -4.63 -9.81 -5.74
CA ASP A 43 -3.64 -10.68 -5.15
C ASP A 43 -3.42 -10.35 -3.66
N LEU A 44 -2.55 -11.11 -2.99
CA LEU A 44 -2.29 -10.92 -1.56
C LEU A 44 -1.61 -9.57 -1.26
N GLU A 45 -0.69 -9.13 -2.11
CA GLU A 45 0.09 -7.90 -1.89
C GLU A 45 -0.84 -6.68 -1.97
N ASP A 46 -1.67 -6.62 -3.02
CA ASP A 46 -2.64 -5.55 -3.20
C ASP A 46 -3.72 -5.56 -2.12
N ALA A 47 -4.16 -6.73 -1.69
CA ALA A 47 -5.14 -6.85 -0.62
C ALA A 47 -4.57 -6.39 0.73
N LEU A 48 -3.29 -6.62 1.02
CA LEU A 48 -2.62 -6.09 2.20
C LEU A 48 -2.51 -4.56 2.12
N HIS A 49 -2.11 -4.02 0.97
CA HIS A 49 -2.08 -2.57 0.74
C HIS A 49 -3.45 -1.93 0.94
N LEU A 50 -4.51 -2.53 0.39
CA LEU A 50 -5.88 -2.06 0.57
C LEU A 50 -6.33 -2.14 2.03
N SER A 51 -6.01 -3.24 2.74
CA SER A 51 -6.36 -3.39 4.15
C SER A 51 -5.76 -2.28 5.00
N VAL A 52 -4.45 -2.04 4.85
CA VAL A 52 -3.73 -1.00 5.57
C VAL A 52 -4.28 0.38 5.23
N ALA A 53 -4.53 0.66 3.94
CA ALA A 53 -5.06 1.94 3.48
C ALA A 53 -6.45 2.24 4.08
N LEU A 54 -7.35 1.25 4.09
CA LEU A 54 -8.68 1.38 4.69
C LEU A 54 -8.60 1.61 6.20
N ARG A 55 -7.73 0.87 6.89
CA ARG A 55 -7.48 1.05 8.33
C ARG A 55 -6.92 2.43 8.67
N ALA A 56 -6.02 2.95 7.84
CA ALA A 56 -5.48 4.30 7.97
C ALA A 56 -6.48 5.41 7.60
N GLY A 57 -7.71 5.06 7.18
CA GLY A 57 -8.73 6.01 6.77
C GLY A 57 -8.43 6.71 5.45
N ALA A 58 -7.58 6.11 4.61
CA ALA A 58 -7.28 6.64 3.29
C ALA A 58 -8.56 6.70 2.44
N ARG A 59 -8.66 7.75 1.61
CA ARG A 59 -9.78 7.94 0.67
C ARG A 59 -9.34 7.85 -0.79
N ARG A 60 -8.04 8.01 -1.04
CA ARG A 60 -7.42 7.96 -2.36
C ARG A 60 -6.17 7.11 -2.28
N MET A 61 -5.81 6.51 -3.40
CA MET A 61 -4.58 5.74 -3.52
C MET A 61 -3.80 6.24 -4.74
N VAL A 62 -2.56 6.67 -4.51
CA VAL A 62 -1.64 6.99 -5.60
C VAL A 62 -1.06 5.66 -6.09
N SER A 63 -1.48 5.20 -7.27
CA SER A 63 -0.99 3.95 -7.83
C SER A 63 -1.12 3.91 -9.34
N ASN A 64 -0.10 3.32 -9.98
CA ASN A 64 -0.12 3.02 -11.40
C ASN A 64 -0.87 1.72 -11.70
N ASP A 65 -1.19 0.94 -10.67
CA ASP A 65 -1.87 -0.33 -10.81
C ASP A 65 -3.38 -0.14 -10.94
N ALA A 66 -3.93 -0.55 -12.09
CA ALA A 66 -5.35 -0.42 -12.40
C ALA A 66 -6.22 -1.38 -11.58
N ASP A 67 -5.64 -2.40 -10.92
CA ASP A 67 -6.42 -3.34 -10.12
C ASP A 67 -7.13 -2.66 -8.94
N PHE A 68 -6.58 -1.54 -8.46
CA PHE A 68 -7.21 -0.72 -7.42
C PHE A 68 -8.48 0.02 -7.90
N ASP A 69 -8.75 0.09 -9.21
CA ASP A 69 -10.01 0.64 -9.73
C ASP A 69 -11.22 -0.21 -9.32
N ARG A 70 -11.00 -1.47 -8.91
CA ARG A 70 -12.04 -2.36 -8.38
C ARG A 70 -12.37 -2.10 -6.90
N THR A 71 -11.61 -1.24 -6.23
CA THR A 71 -11.66 -1.04 -4.77
C THR A 71 -12.47 0.21 -4.40
N PRO A 72 -12.86 0.41 -3.13
CA PRO A 72 -13.59 1.61 -2.72
C PRO A 72 -12.73 2.88 -2.66
N LEU A 73 -11.42 2.79 -2.88
CA LEU A 73 -10.53 3.95 -2.89
C LEU A 73 -10.49 4.57 -4.29
N THR A 74 -10.48 5.90 -4.37
CA THR A 74 -10.25 6.59 -5.64
C THR A 74 -8.78 6.49 -6.02
N ARG A 75 -8.45 5.73 -7.07
CA ARG A 75 -7.10 5.70 -7.61
C ARG A 75 -6.76 7.03 -8.29
N VAL A 76 -5.57 7.54 -8.04
CA VAL A 76 -5.00 8.76 -8.64
C VAL A 76 -3.58 8.49 -9.15
N PHE A 77 -3.12 9.31 -10.08
CA PHE A 77 -1.81 9.20 -10.75
C PHE A 77 -1.16 10.57 -10.83
#